data_AF-A0A7R9UXH8-F1
#
_entry.id   AF-A0A7R9UXH8-F1
#
_cell.length_a   1.000
_cell.length_b   1.000
_cell.length_c   1.000
_cell.angle_alpha   90.00
_cell.angle_beta   90.00
_cell.angle_gamma   90.00
#
_symmetry.space_group_name_H-M   'P 1'
#
loop_
_entity.id
_entity.type
_entity.pdbx_description
1 polymer ?
#
loop_
_entity_poly.entity_id
_entity_poly.type
_entity_poly.pdbx_seq_one_letter_code
_entity_poly.pdbx_strand_id
1 'polypeptide(L)'
;RMADVRMTMPECLAKQRKLTHIPAIWPGFHALCVESVSPSELVVLALVRGDDSVRTVRGRSVLDVLDALKPLLESDYGQDDPTIVDSVYAYPPHAWELFSPVGEHITHAQVQLSAGDLACVYEGGQFIWPGWEIGHVTNIEVPVVDASTREEGWRVVPITTVSLRPLAFELSGFLTDEECAFIIEYASKRLFPSPLAHMDSSNRKEEDVRTSTQTFMTRGGSRVILNLEHRAHNLTRLPYELGESIQVVKYQKGQKYGAHRDFFSANDYHQQPAMLASVEYGARNRLATLFWYVSSVHDGGETFFPRALNASGVEYNPWNGDHEDCYRGLAVKPIKGNAVLFYSLLPNGHLDERSLHGGCKPRGADDVVKWGANQWIWNQPQRHHGKTFPRKDRPARPASSSRPGCEDASPDCAAWAATGECSRNPSYMLASCRASCGHC
;
A
#
# COMPACT_ATOMS: atom_id res chain seq x y z
N ARG A 1 -8.36 -22.21 11.23
CA ARG A 1 -7.05 -22.95 11.20
C ARG A 1 -7.22 -24.19 10.31
N MET A 2 -6.84 -24.11 9.04
CA MET A 2 -6.70 -25.32 8.22
C MET A 2 -5.50 -26.12 8.77
N ALA A 3 -5.67 -27.43 8.91
CA ALA A 3 -4.58 -28.33 9.26
C ALA A 3 -3.59 -28.34 8.10
N ASP A 4 -2.55 -27.51 8.17
CA ASP A 4 -1.52 -27.41 7.13
C ASP A 4 -0.74 -28.73 7.06
N VAL A 5 -0.95 -29.46 5.97
CA VAL A 5 0.05 -30.39 5.48
C VAL A 5 1.30 -29.56 5.22
N ARG A 6 2.32 -29.72 6.07
CA ARG A 6 3.58 -28.99 5.93
C ARG A 6 4.16 -29.29 4.55
N MET A 7 4.46 -28.23 3.83
CA MET A 7 5.09 -28.34 2.53
C MET A 7 6.49 -28.91 2.67
N THR A 8 6.86 -29.79 1.75
CA THR A 8 8.24 -30.23 1.57
C THR A 8 9.09 -29.09 0.98
N MET A 9 10.41 -29.15 1.16
CA MET A 9 11.30 -28.15 0.58
C MET A 9 11.17 -28.02 -0.96
N PRO A 10 11.08 -29.11 -1.74
CA PRO A 10 10.81 -29.00 -3.18
C PRO A 10 9.50 -28.29 -3.52
N GLU A 11 8.43 -28.52 -2.76
CA GLU A 11 7.16 -27.81 -2.95
C GLU A 11 7.29 -26.33 -2.62
N CYS A 12 8.05 -25.98 -1.58
CA CYS A 12 8.35 -24.59 -1.26
C CYS A 12 9.10 -23.91 -2.41
N LEU A 13 10.19 -24.51 -2.88
CA LEU A 13 10.99 -23.96 -3.98
C LEU A 13 10.16 -23.82 -5.27
N ALA A 14 9.23 -24.74 -5.54
CA ALA A 14 8.30 -24.62 -6.66
C ALA A 14 7.36 -23.41 -6.51
N LYS A 15 6.79 -23.19 -5.31
CA LYS A 15 5.97 -22.01 -5.03
C LYS A 15 6.77 -20.71 -5.08
N GLN A 16 7.99 -20.70 -4.53
CA GLN A 16 8.92 -19.57 -4.60
C GLN A 16 9.17 -19.18 -6.06
N ARG A 17 9.53 -20.15 -6.92
CA ARG A 17 9.74 -19.89 -8.36
C ARG A 17 8.51 -19.30 -9.03
N LYS A 18 7.30 -19.82 -8.73
CA LYS A 18 6.05 -19.30 -9.29
C LYS A 18 5.81 -17.83 -8.90
N LEU A 19 6.05 -17.49 -7.63
CA LEU A 19 5.88 -16.14 -7.10
C LEU A 19 6.95 -15.16 -7.61
N THR A 20 8.18 -15.61 -7.83
CA THR A 20 9.26 -14.77 -8.38
C THR A 20 9.07 -14.49 -9.89
N HIS A 21 8.51 -15.45 -10.64
CA HIS A 21 8.37 -15.39 -12.10
C HIS A 21 6.93 -15.10 -12.58
N ILE A 22 6.15 -14.37 -11.77
CA ILE A 22 4.83 -13.90 -12.22
C ILE A 22 4.98 -12.98 -13.46
N PRO A 23 4.05 -13.04 -14.44
CA PRO A 23 4.13 -12.24 -15.66
C PRO A 23 4.15 -10.72 -15.43
N ALA A 24 3.57 -10.25 -14.32
CA ALA A 24 3.56 -8.85 -13.92
C ALA A 24 4.39 -8.69 -12.64
N ILE A 25 5.60 -8.19 -12.78
CA ILE A 25 6.60 -8.09 -11.70
C ILE A 25 6.09 -7.22 -10.55
N TRP A 26 6.43 -7.62 -9.31
CA TRP A 26 6.16 -6.88 -8.08
C TRP A 26 7.44 -6.39 -7.42
N PRO A 27 7.88 -5.16 -7.74
CA PRO A 27 9.06 -4.58 -7.12
C PRO A 27 8.93 -4.55 -5.60
N GLY A 28 9.97 -5.05 -4.93
CA GLY A 28 10.07 -5.14 -3.47
C GLY A 28 9.31 -6.27 -2.80
N PHE A 29 8.87 -7.27 -3.56
CA PHE A 29 8.35 -8.52 -3.01
C PHE A 29 9.31 -9.67 -3.29
N HIS A 30 9.59 -10.48 -2.27
CA HIS A 30 10.42 -11.67 -2.43
C HIS A 30 9.84 -12.84 -1.65
N ALA A 31 9.83 -14.02 -2.26
CA ALA A 31 9.47 -15.26 -1.59
C ALA A 31 10.74 -15.98 -1.14
N LEU A 32 10.74 -16.53 0.08
CA LEU A 32 11.83 -17.29 0.69
C LEU A 32 11.32 -18.66 1.15
N CYS A 33 12.18 -19.66 1.11
CA CYS A 33 11.91 -20.96 1.72
C CYS A 33 12.74 -21.16 2.98
N VAL A 34 12.10 -21.51 4.08
CA VAL A 34 12.78 -21.78 5.35
C VAL A 34 13.44 -23.15 5.28
N GLU A 35 14.77 -23.19 5.27
CA GLU A 35 15.54 -24.43 5.23
C GLU A 35 15.63 -25.08 6.61
N SER A 36 15.97 -24.28 7.62
CA SER A 36 16.03 -24.75 9.01
C SER A 36 15.88 -23.59 9.99
N VAL A 37 15.41 -23.93 11.19
CA VAL A 37 15.19 -22.99 12.28
C VAL A 37 15.71 -23.61 13.57
N SER A 38 16.55 -22.87 14.29
CA SER A 38 17.05 -23.21 15.61
C SER A 38 17.05 -21.97 16.52
N PRO A 39 17.21 -22.11 17.85
CA PRO A 39 17.27 -20.96 18.75
C PRO A 39 18.40 -19.95 18.46
N SER A 40 19.42 -20.34 17.69
CA SER A 40 20.59 -19.51 17.38
C SER A 40 20.76 -19.19 15.91
N GLU A 41 19.95 -19.77 15.03
CA GLU A 41 20.13 -19.67 13.58
C GLU A 41 18.81 -19.89 12.82
N LEU A 42 18.55 -18.99 11.88
CA LEU A 42 17.54 -19.10 10.84
C LEU A 42 18.26 -19.23 9.50
N VAL A 43 17.92 -20.28 8.75
CA VAL A 43 18.46 -20.51 7.40
C VAL A 43 17.33 -20.47 6.39
N VAL A 44 17.47 -19.62 5.39
CA VAL A 44 16.50 -19.45 4.30
C VAL A 44 17.15 -19.61 2.94
N LEU A 45 16.36 -20.05 1.98
CA LEU A 45 16.71 -20.12 0.57
C LEU A 45 16.00 -18.99 -0.17
N ALA A 46 16.79 -18.12 -0.80
CA ALA A 46 16.32 -17.01 -1.62
C ALA A 46 16.60 -17.29 -3.10
N LEU A 47 15.59 -17.19 -3.94
CA LEU A 47 15.77 -17.24 -5.39
C LEU A 47 16.13 -15.84 -5.89
N VAL A 48 17.31 -15.70 -6.48
CA VAL A 48 17.74 -14.45 -7.14
C VAL A 48 17.20 -14.48 -8.56
N ARG A 49 16.41 -13.47 -8.91
CA ARG A 49 15.69 -13.46 -10.19
C ARG A 49 16.63 -13.31 -11.38
N GLY A 50 17.68 -12.48 -11.25
CA GLY A 50 18.57 -12.17 -12.36
C GLY A 50 19.29 -13.37 -12.99
N ASP A 51 19.60 -14.40 -12.19
CA ASP A 51 20.36 -15.59 -12.63
C ASP A 51 19.67 -16.93 -12.28
N ASP A 52 18.42 -16.88 -11.79
CA ASP A 52 17.61 -18.04 -11.41
C ASP A 52 18.22 -18.94 -10.33
N SER A 53 19.25 -18.43 -9.64
CA SER A 53 20.00 -19.19 -8.65
C SER A 53 19.37 -19.12 -7.27
N VAL A 54 19.45 -20.23 -6.53
CA VAL A 54 19.02 -20.27 -5.14
C VAL A 54 20.23 -20.02 -4.25
N ARG A 55 20.15 -18.99 -3.41
CA ARG A 55 21.17 -18.60 -2.44
C ARG A 55 20.71 -18.97 -1.04
N THR A 56 21.58 -19.63 -0.29
CA THR A 56 21.36 -19.88 1.13
C THR A 56 21.80 -18.66 1.95
N VAL A 57 20.90 -18.12 2.74
CA VAL A 57 21.16 -17.01 3.67
C VAL A 57 20.96 -17.50 5.10
N ARG A 58 21.90 -17.13 5.98
CA ARG A 58 21.92 -17.51 7.39
C ARG A 58 21.96 -16.26 8.24
N GLY A 59 21.22 -16.26 9.34
CA GLY A 59 21.25 -15.18 10.31
C GLY A 59 20.85 -15.67 11.70
N ARG A 60 21.29 -14.99 12.75
CA ARG A 60 20.88 -15.33 14.13
C ARG A 60 19.52 -14.73 14.48
N SER A 61 19.01 -13.83 13.64
CA SER A 61 17.73 -13.17 13.78
C SER A 61 17.09 -12.94 12.40
N VAL A 62 15.80 -12.61 12.39
CA VAL A 62 15.12 -12.17 11.15
C VAL A 62 15.80 -10.92 10.58
N LEU A 63 16.25 -10.00 11.43
CA LEU A 63 16.96 -8.80 11.00
C LEU A 63 18.29 -9.12 10.32
N ASP A 64 19.08 -10.05 10.89
CA ASP A 64 20.34 -10.52 10.29
C ASP A 64 20.09 -11.10 8.89
N VAL A 65 19.03 -11.90 8.74
CA VAL A 65 18.64 -12.47 7.44
C VAL A 65 18.25 -11.38 6.45
N LEU A 66 17.42 -10.41 6.85
CA LEU A 66 17.01 -9.31 5.99
C LEU A 66 18.20 -8.44 5.56
N ASP A 67 19.12 -8.11 6.47
CA ASP A 67 20.32 -7.35 6.14
C ASP A 67 21.26 -8.08 5.17
N ALA A 68 21.35 -9.42 5.29
CA ALA A 68 22.10 -10.25 4.35
C ALA A 68 21.39 -10.41 2.99
N LEU A 69 20.07 -10.31 2.95
CA LEU A 69 19.27 -10.40 1.72
C LEU A 69 19.30 -9.13 0.87
N LYS A 70 19.33 -7.94 1.50
CA LYS A 70 19.33 -6.64 0.80
C LYS A 70 20.28 -6.58 -0.41
N PRO A 71 21.59 -6.82 -0.27
CA PRO A 71 22.51 -6.72 -1.40
C PRO A 71 22.32 -7.82 -2.46
N LEU A 72 21.61 -8.91 -2.15
CA LEU A 72 21.32 -10.00 -3.09
C LEU A 72 20.09 -9.71 -3.95
N LEU A 73 19.12 -8.98 -3.39
CA LEU A 73 17.78 -8.83 -3.95
C LEU A 73 17.48 -7.42 -4.48
N GLU A 74 18.22 -6.39 -4.03
CA GLU A 74 18.10 -5.02 -4.54
C GLU A 74 18.45 -4.89 -6.04
N SER A 75 19.24 -5.82 -6.60
CA SER A 75 19.62 -5.80 -8.02
C SER A 75 18.56 -6.36 -8.99
N ASP A 76 17.46 -6.94 -8.48
CA ASP A 76 16.54 -7.75 -9.29
C ASP A 76 15.49 -6.95 -10.07
N TYR A 77 15.30 -5.66 -9.79
CA TYR A 77 14.22 -4.83 -10.35
C TYR A 77 14.72 -3.61 -11.13
N GLY A 78 15.52 -3.85 -12.15
CA GLY A 78 16.07 -2.80 -13.05
C GLY A 78 15.20 -2.39 -14.24
N GLN A 79 13.88 -2.67 -14.23
CA GLN A 79 13.01 -2.19 -15.32
C GLN A 79 12.42 -0.82 -14.99
N ASP A 80 12.68 0.14 -15.88
CA ASP A 80 11.96 1.42 -15.95
C ASP A 80 10.49 1.16 -16.31
N ASP A 81 9.66 0.78 -15.34
CA ASP A 81 8.21 0.84 -15.50
C ASP A 81 7.76 2.30 -15.23
N PRO A 82 7.37 3.07 -16.26
CA PRO A 82 6.99 4.47 -16.10
C PRO A 82 5.71 4.67 -15.28
N THR A 83 5.04 3.57 -14.92
CA THR A 83 3.87 3.59 -14.03
C THR A 83 4.25 3.44 -12.55
N ILE A 84 5.54 3.31 -12.22
CA ILE A 84 6.02 3.40 -10.86
C ILE A 84 6.37 4.85 -10.58
N VAL A 85 5.79 5.42 -9.52
CA VAL A 85 6.01 6.81 -9.17
C VAL A 85 6.74 6.90 -7.84
N ASP A 86 7.92 7.52 -7.92
CA ASP A 86 8.78 7.84 -6.79
C ASP A 86 8.53 9.27 -6.31
N SER A 87 8.79 9.51 -5.03
CA SER A 87 8.87 10.87 -4.52
C SER A 87 10.12 11.58 -5.03
N VAL A 88 9.97 12.84 -5.42
CA VAL A 88 11.10 13.75 -5.65
C VAL A 88 11.82 14.16 -4.36
N TYR A 89 11.28 13.83 -3.19
CA TYR A 89 11.89 14.11 -1.89
C TYR A 89 12.77 12.95 -1.42
N ALA A 90 13.90 13.28 -0.80
CA ALA A 90 14.85 12.34 -0.24
C ALA A 90 14.40 11.94 1.17
N TYR A 91 13.39 11.08 1.25
CA TYR A 91 12.96 10.46 2.49
C TYR A 91 13.67 9.11 2.71
N PRO A 92 13.91 8.69 3.97
CA PRO A 92 14.48 7.38 4.25
C PRO A 92 13.52 6.24 3.83
N PRO A 93 14.02 5.15 3.22
CA PRO A 93 13.18 4.02 2.84
C PRO A 93 12.56 3.33 4.06
N HIS A 94 11.47 2.59 3.83
CA HIS A 94 10.88 1.75 4.87
C HIS A 94 11.80 0.59 5.23
N ALA A 95 11.64 0.08 6.45
CA ALA A 95 12.32 -1.14 6.85
C ALA A 95 11.65 -2.34 6.16
N TRP A 96 12.47 -3.28 5.69
CA TRP A 96 11.98 -4.53 5.15
C TRP A 96 11.37 -5.36 6.27
N GLU A 97 10.28 -6.05 5.98
CA GLU A 97 9.59 -6.90 6.94
C GLU A 97 9.27 -8.26 6.33
N LEU A 98 9.19 -9.28 7.19
CA LEU A 98 8.94 -10.67 6.80
C LEU A 98 7.58 -11.13 7.32
N PHE A 99 6.80 -11.79 6.47
CA PHE A 99 5.46 -12.30 6.80
C PHE A 99 5.26 -13.73 6.30
N SER A 100 4.35 -14.47 6.92
CA SER A 100 3.83 -15.69 6.30
C SER A 100 2.97 -15.33 5.07
N PRO A 101 2.66 -16.27 4.17
CA PRO A 101 1.83 -16.01 2.99
C PRO A 101 0.40 -15.58 3.31
N VAL A 102 -0.03 -15.76 4.57
CA VAL A 102 -1.35 -15.36 5.09
C VAL A 102 -1.30 -14.10 5.96
N GLY A 103 -0.12 -13.48 6.06
CA GLY A 103 0.13 -12.18 6.68
C GLY A 103 0.35 -12.19 8.19
N GLU A 104 0.84 -13.30 8.74
CA GLU A 104 1.37 -13.30 10.11
C GLU A 104 2.78 -12.68 10.09
N HIS A 105 3.02 -11.68 10.92
CA HIS A 105 4.32 -11.00 11.00
C HIS A 105 5.36 -11.92 11.62
N ILE A 106 6.43 -12.23 10.88
CA ILE A 106 7.47 -13.16 11.31
C ILE A 106 8.56 -12.38 12.02
N THR A 107 8.51 -12.42 13.35
CA THR A 107 9.59 -11.95 14.23
C THR A 107 10.19 -13.14 14.96
N HIS A 108 11.40 -12.98 15.53
CA HIS A 108 12.05 -14.02 16.32
C HIS A 108 11.22 -14.45 17.56
N ALA A 109 10.19 -13.69 17.94
CA ALA A 109 9.40 -13.92 19.15
C ALA A 109 7.96 -14.43 18.91
N GLN A 110 7.41 -14.31 17.69
CA GLN A 110 5.96 -14.44 17.47
C GLN A 110 5.52 -15.59 16.58
N VAL A 111 6.32 -16.03 15.61
CA VAL A 111 5.90 -17.08 14.64
C VAL A 111 6.81 -18.29 14.74
N GLN A 112 6.17 -19.46 14.90
CA GLN A 112 6.84 -20.75 14.99
C GLN A 112 7.18 -21.26 13.58
N LEU A 113 8.20 -20.66 12.96
CA LEU A 113 8.71 -21.12 11.67
C LEU A 113 9.17 -22.58 11.73
N SER A 114 8.98 -23.29 10.64
CA SER A 114 9.40 -24.67 10.43
C SER A 114 10.11 -24.83 9.08
N ALA A 115 10.98 -25.83 8.98
CA ALA A 115 11.58 -26.19 7.70
C ALA A 115 10.50 -26.52 6.67
N GLY A 116 10.61 -25.97 5.47
CA GLY A 116 9.62 -26.09 4.39
C GLY A 116 8.61 -24.94 4.33
N ASP A 117 8.56 -24.06 5.34
CA ASP A 117 7.67 -22.90 5.33
C ASP A 117 8.07 -21.90 4.24
N LEU A 118 7.08 -21.30 3.60
CA LEU A 118 7.25 -20.17 2.71
C LEU A 118 7.15 -18.88 3.53
N ALA A 119 8.07 -17.94 3.30
CA ALA A 119 8.02 -16.61 3.91
C ALA A 119 8.09 -15.53 2.81
N CYS A 120 7.49 -14.38 3.08
CA CYS A 120 7.35 -13.28 2.13
C CYS A 120 8.02 -12.02 2.69
N VAL A 121 8.99 -11.47 1.97
CA VAL A 121 9.64 -10.20 2.27
C VAL A 121 8.94 -9.09 1.54
N TYR A 122 8.64 -7.99 2.24
CA TYR A 122 8.13 -6.75 1.67
C TYR A 122 9.08 -5.61 2.05
N GLU A 123 9.71 -5.00 1.06
CA GLU A 123 10.70 -3.93 1.28
C GLU A 123 10.07 -2.66 1.86
N GLY A 124 8.79 -2.43 1.57
CA GLY A 124 7.94 -1.35 2.08
C GLY A 124 7.42 -1.61 3.51
N GLY A 125 7.74 -2.76 4.10
CA GLY A 125 7.48 -3.07 5.50
C GLY A 125 6.02 -3.32 5.87
N GLN A 126 5.12 -3.47 4.89
CA GLN A 126 3.71 -3.77 5.12
C GLN A 126 3.30 -5.02 4.36
N PHE A 127 2.42 -5.80 4.97
CA PHE A 127 1.84 -6.95 4.30
C PHE A 127 0.93 -6.52 3.15
N ILE A 128 1.12 -7.20 2.02
CA ILE A 128 0.26 -7.14 0.85
C ILE A 128 -0.06 -8.60 0.51
N TRP A 129 -1.29 -8.93 0.13
CA TRP A 129 -1.61 -10.32 -0.22
C TRP A 129 -0.78 -10.80 -1.41
N PRO A 130 -0.13 -11.98 -1.35
CA PRO A 130 0.52 -12.56 -2.52
C PRO A 130 -0.49 -12.85 -3.63
N GLY A 131 -0.12 -12.51 -4.86
CA GLY A 131 -0.93 -12.59 -6.05
C GLY A 131 -0.32 -13.66 -6.92
N TRP A 132 -0.90 -14.83 -6.80
CA TRP A 132 -0.33 -16.06 -7.33
C TRP A 132 -0.45 -16.11 -8.85
N GLU A 133 -1.68 -15.94 -9.34
CA GLU A 133 -2.05 -15.88 -10.74
C GLU A 133 -3.48 -15.35 -10.82
N ILE A 134 -3.86 -14.78 -11.96
CA ILE A 134 -5.24 -14.36 -12.19
C ILE A 134 -6.16 -15.58 -12.10
N GLY A 135 -7.22 -15.46 -11.31
CA GLY A 135 -8.17 -16.53 -11.01
C GLY A 135 -7.83 -17.37 -9.77
N HIS A 136 -6.66 -17.18 -9.14
CA HIS A 136 -6.34 -17.87 -7.89
C HIS A 136 -7.31 -17.48 -6.78
N VAL A 137 -7.80 -18.46 -6.03
CA VAL A 137 -8.71 -18.26 -4.89
C VAL A 137 -8.01 -18.63 -3.59
N THR A 138 -7.98 -17.70 -2.64
CA THR A 138 -7.61 -17.95 -1.24
C THR A 138 -8.84 -17.79 -0.36
N ASN A 139 -9.07 -18.73 0.55
CA ASN A 139 -10.20 -18.68 1.49
C ASN A 139 -9.72 -18.10 2.82
N ILE A 140 -10.34 -17.00 3.28
CA ILE A 140 -9.95 -16.31 4.52
C ILE A 140 -11.09 -16.36 5.52
N GLU A 141 -10.79 -16.83 6.73
CA GLU A 141 -11.69 -16.68 7.88
C GLU A 141 -11.65 -15.22 8.36
N VAL A 142 -12.79 -14.54 8.32
CA VAL A 142 -12.95 -13.18 8.84
C VAL A 142 -14.03 -13.15 9.92
N PRO A 143 -13.88 -12.31 10.97
CA PRO A 143 -14.88 -12.21 12.02
C PRO A 143 -16.15 -11.54 11.50
N VAL A 144 -17.30 -12.10 11.87
CA VAL A 144 -18.63 -11.55 11.57
C VAL A 144 -19.44 -11.53 12.87
N VAL A 145 -20.25 -10.50 13.06
CA VAL A 145 -21.19 -10.46 14.18
C VAL A 145 -22.58 -10.52 13.60
N ASP A 146 -23.35 -11.52 14.01
CA ASP A 146 -24.74 -11.64 13.60
C ASP A 146 -25.53 -10.46 14.20
N ALA A 147 -26.15 -9.66 13.34
CA ALA A 147 -26.87 -8.46 13.77
C ALA A 147 -28.14 -8.78 14.58
N SER A 148 -28.70 -9.97 14.42
CA SER A 148 -29.93 -10.43 15.06
C SER A 148 -29.68 -11.13 16.41
N THR A 149 -28.66 -11.98 16.50
CA THR A 149 -28.34 -12.75 17.71
C THR A 149 -27.26 -12.09 18.56
N ARG A 150 -26.49 -11.17 17.98
CA ARG A 150 -25.29 -10.54 18.56
C ARG A 150 -24.16 -11.53 18.89
N GLU A 151 -24.20 -12.73 18.31
CA GLU A 151 -23.15 -13.71 18.48
C GLU A 151 -21.96 -13.42 17.55
N GLU A 152 -20.76 -13.62 18.08
CA GLU A 152 -19.52 -13.56 17.31
C GLU A 152 -19.31 -14.88 16.56
N GLY A 153 -19.16 -14.79 15.25
CA GLY A 153 -18.93 -15.92 14.37
C GLY A 153 -17.79 -15.66 13.39
N TRP A 154 -17.50 -16.68 12.58
CA TRP A 154 -16.50 -16.59 11.51
C TRP A 154 -17.17 -16.92 10.18
N ARG A 155 -16.83 -16.15 9.15
CA ARG A 155 -17.20 -16.45 7.77
C ARG A 155 -15.94 -16.70 6.96
N VAL A 156 -15.99 -17.70 6.10
CA VAL A 156 -14.98 -17.89 5.06
C VAL A 156 -15.33 -16.98 3.88
N VAL A 157 -14.47 -16.03 3.58
CA VAL A 157 -14.57 -15.14 2.43
C VAL A 157 -13.56 -15.60 1.37
N PRO A 158 -14.02 -16.03 0.19
CA PRO A 158 -13.16 -16.29 -0.95
C PRO A 158 -12.61 -14.98 -1.49
N ILE A 159 -11.28 -14.88 -1.61
CA ILE A 159 -10.58 -13.80 -2.30
C ILE A 159 -10.02 -14.32 -3.62
N THR A 160 -10.42 -13.71 -4.74
CA THR A 160 -10.00 -14.11 -6.08
C THR A 160 -9.07 -13.07 -6.65
N THR A 161 -7.86 -13.45 -7.07
CA THR A 161 -6.96 -12.53 -7.77
C THR A 161 -7.54 -12.17 -9.14
N VAL A 162 -7.90 -10.92 -9.35
CA VAL A 162 -8.47 -10.44 -10.63
C VAL A 162 -7.45 -9.67 -11.47
N SER A 163 -6.39 -9.16 -10.84
CA SER A 163 -5.25 -8.55 -11.53
C SER A 163 -3.99 -8.67 -10.67
N LEU A 164 -2.86 -8.86 -11.34
CA LEU A 164 -1.55 -8.83 -10.70
C LEU A 164 -0.95 -7.42 -10.68
N ARG A 165 -1.30 -6.54 -11.62
CA ARG A 165 -0.89 -5.13 -11.66
C ARG A 165 -1.95 -4.22 -12.30
N PRO A 166 -2.60 -3.31 -11.53
CA PRO A 166 -2.44 -3.18 -10.08
C PRO A 166 -2.85 -4.49 -9.41
N LEU A 167 -2.27 -4.79 -8.26
CA LEU A 167 -2.70 -5.94 -7.52
C LEU A 167 -4.12 -5.71 -7.00
N ALA A 168 -5.06 -6.54 -7.48
CA ALA A 168 -6.47 -6.43 -7.14
C ALA A 168 -7.11 -7.80 -6.94
N PHE A 169 -8.00 -7.86 -5.95
CA PHE A 169 -8.76 -9.05 -5.57
C PHE A 169 -10.26 -8.73 -5.52
N GLU A 170 -11.07 -9.67 -6.01
CA GLU A 170 -12.51 -9.67 -5.79
C GLU A 170 -12.84 -10.57 -4.60
N LEU A 171 -13.71 -10.08 -3.71
CA LEU A 171 -14.17 -10.78 -2.52
C LEU A 171 -15.65 -11.10 -2.62
N SER A 172 -16.02 -12.35 -2.43
CA SER A 172 -17.42 -12.79 -2.49
C SER A 172 -18.05 -12.86 -1.09
N GLY A 173 -19.17 -12.16 -0.89
CA GLY A 173 -19.94 -12.22 0.37
C GLY A 173 -19.22 -11.65 1.59
N PHE A 174 -18.43 -10.59 1.40
CA PHE A 174 -17.72 -9.88 2.47
C PHE A 174 -18.65 -9.21 3.48
N LEU A 175 -19.77 -8.63 3.01
CA LEU A 175 -20.84 -8.09 3.85
C LEU A 175 -22.04 -9.03 3.91
N THR A 176 -22.81 -8.97 5.00
CA THR A 176 -24.16 -9.56 5.06
C THR A 176 -25.21 -8.61 4.49
N ASP A 177 -26.41 -9.13 4.20
CA ASP A 177 -27.52 -8.33 3.72
C ASP A 177 -27.97 -7.28 4.75
N GLU A 178 -27.92 -7.62 6.04
CA GLU A 178 -28.25 -6.76 7.17
C GLU A 178 -27.23 -5.63 7.32
N GLU A 179 -25.95 -5.92 7.12
CA GLU A 179 -24.89 -4.91 7.13
C GLU A 179 -25.04 -3.94 5.96
N CYS A 180 -25.37 -4.43 4.77
CA CYS A 180 -25.70 -3.57 3.65
C CYS A 180 -26.90 -2.66 3.95
N ALA A 181 -27.96 -3.21 4.55
CA ALA A 181 -29.14 -2.44 4.96
C ALA A 181 -28.79 -1.37 6.00
N PHE A 182 -28.00 -1.71 7.01
CA PHE A 182 -27.50 -0.79 8.02
C PHE A 182 -26.71 0.38 7.40
N ILE A 183 -25.79 0.09 6.47
CA ILE A 183 -24.98 1.11 5.79
C ILE A 183 -25.88 2.09 5.02
N ILE A 184 -26.86 1.58 4.27
CA ILE A 184 -27.82 2.42 3.52
C ILE A 184 -28.65 3.28 4.48
N GLU A 185 -29.17 2.71 5.57
CA GLU A 185 -29.99 3.45 6.53
C GLU A 185 -29.18 4.55 7.23
N TYR A 186 -27.95 4.24 7.65
CA TYR A 186 -27.04 5.21 8.25
C TYR A 186 -26.76 6.35 7.27
N ALA A 187 -26.41 6.02 6.03
CA ALA A 187 -25.97 7.01 5.05
C ALA A 187 -27.10 7.89 4.54
N SER A 188 -28.30 7.33 4.29
CA SER A 188 -29.42 8.05 3.67
C SER A 188 -29.86 9.31 4.41
N LYS A 189 -29.57 9.41 5.71
CA LYS A 189 -29.91 10.57 6.56
C LYS A 189 -28.82 11.66 6.59
N ARG A 190 -27.66 11.43 5.93
CA ARG A 190 -26.41 12.19 6.14
C ARG A 190 -25.61 12.48 4.85
N LEU A 191 -26.20 12.25 3.68
CA LEU A 191 -25.53 12.44 2.39
C LEU A 191 -25.29 13.93 2.08
N PHE A 192 -24.13 14.23 1.52
CA PHE A 192 -23.76 15.52 0.94
C PHE A 192 -22.98 15.31 -0.37
N PRO A 193 -22.88 16.31 -1.28
CA PRO A 193 -22.10 16.19 -2.52
C PRO A 193 -20.64 15.80 -2.26
N SER A 194 -20.08 14.92 -3.07
CA SER A 194 -18.71 14.43 -2.89
C SER A 194 -17.64 15.40 -3.41
N PRO A 195 -16.66 15.82 -2.58
CA PRO A 195 -15.57 16.67 -3.04
C PRO A 195 -14.40 15.89 -3.69
N LEU A 196 -13.46 16.63 -4.29
CA LEU A 196 -12.18 16.20 -4.86
C LEU A 196 -10.99 16.75 -4.05
N ALA A 197 -9.88 16.02 -4.05
CA ALA A 197 -8.60 16.58 -3.64
C ALA A 197 -8.03 17.46 -4.76
N HIS A 198 -7.69 18.72 -4.45
CA HIS A 198 -7.15 19.67 -5.43
C HIS A 198 -5.62 19.57 -5.50
N MET A 199 -5.11 19.12 -6.64
CA MET A 199 -3.69 19.11 -6.99
C MET A 199 -3.26 20.48 -7.54
N ASP A 200 -1.96 20.75 -7.58
CA ASP A 200 -1.43 22.02 -8.08
C ASP A 200 -1.84 22.30 -9.54
N SER A 201 -2.10 21.26 -10.34
CA SER A 201 -2.54 21.35 -11.73
C SER A 201 -4.07 21.25 -11.93
N SER A 202 -4.86 21.21 -10.86
CA SER A 202 -6.31 20.99 -10.94
C SER A 202 -7.05 22.19 -11.53
N ASN A 203 -7.32 22.16 -12.84
CA ASN A 203 -8.12 23.17 -13.55
C ASN A 203 -9.55 22.70 -13.91
N ARG A 204 -9.93 21.45 -13.62
CA ARG A 204 -11.26 20.91 -13.94
C ARG A 204 -12.25 21.18 -12.81
N LYS A 205 -13.50 21.49 -13.17
CA LYS A 205 -14.59 21.64 -12.20
C LYS A 205 -14.94 20.28 -11.60
N GLU A 206 -15.21 20.28 -10.31
CA GLU A 206 -15.54 19.08 -9.51
C GLU A 206 -16.73 18.30 -10.06
N GLU A 207 -17.75 19.04 -10.49
CA GLU A 207 -19.01 18.56 -11.06
C GLU A 207 -18.84 17.74 -12.36
N ASP A 208 -17.71 17.89 -13.06
CA ASP A 208 -17.45 17.15 -14.32
C ASP A 208 -16.79 15.80 -14.06
N VAL A 209 -16.10 15.64 -12.94
CA VAL A 209 -15.25 14.47 -12.63
C VAL A 209 -15.91 13.52 -11.63
N ARG A 210 -16.56 14.06 -10.58
CA ARG A 210 -17.22 13.29 -9.54
C ARG A 210 -18.61 13.86 -9.26
N THR A 211 -19.63 13.07 -9.54
CA THR A 211 -21.03 13.51 -9.42
C THR A 211 -21.82 12.76 -8.35
N SER A 212 -21.15 11.99 -7.50
CA SER A 212 -21.78 11.24 -6.41
C SER A 212 -22.15 12.11 -5.21
N THR A 213 -22.97 11.52 -4.34
CA THR A 213 -23.12 11.98 -2.96
C THR A 213 -22.41 11.00 -2.03
N GLN A 214 -21.95 11.48 -0.88
CA GLN A 214 -21.27 10.66 0.12
C GLN A 214 -21.62 11.07 1.55
N THR A 215 -21.21 10.22 2.47
CA THR A 215 -21.05 10.55 3.88
C THR A 215 -19.93 9.71 4.48
N PHE A 216 -19.60 9.95 5.75
CA PHE A 216 -18.64 9.13 6.48
C PHE A 216 -19.31 8.54 7.72
N MET A 217 -19.10 7.24 7.94
CA MET A 217 -19.43 6.61 9.20
C MET A 217 -18.35 6.96 10.21
N THR A 218 -18.73 7.54 11.35
CA THR A 218 -17.77 7.91 12.39
C THR A 218 -17.04 6.66 12.87
N ARG A 219 -15.70 6.69 12.85
CA ARG A 219 -14.85 5.58 13.28
C ARG A 219 -15.20 5.09 14.68
N GLY A 220 -15.44 3.79 14.84
CA GLY A 220 -15.93 3.21 16.11
C GLY A 220 -17.26 3.77 16.63
N GLY A 221 -18.03 4.51 15.82
CA GLY A 221 -19.23 5.25 16.25
C GLY A 221 -20.42 4.35 16.64
N SER A 222 -20.36 3.07 16.29
CA SER A 222 -21.28 2.03 16.78
C SER A 222 -20.58 0.68 16.75
N ARG A 223 -21.16 -0.33 17.43
CA ARG A 223 -20.62 -1.70 17.39
C ARG A 223 -20.61 -2.28 15.98
N VAL A 224 -21.64 -2.02 15.16
CA VAL A 224 -21.72 -2.50 13.78
C VAL A 224 -20.60 -1.89 12.93
N ILE A 225 -20.38 -0.57 13.06
CA ILE A 225 -19.27 0.13 12.37
C ILE A 225 -17.93 -0.46 12.79
N LEU A 226 -17.69 -0.61 14.10
CA LEU A 226 -16.43 -1.16 14.62
C LEU A 226 -16.17 -2.58 14.11
N ASN A 227 -17.21 -3.42 14.01
CA ASN A 227 -17.09 -4.78 13.47
C ASN A 227 -16.74 -4.78 11.97
N LEU A 228 -17.33 -3.89 11.18
CA LEU A 228 -17.00 -3.71 9.76
C LEU A 228 -15.54 -3.28 9.58
N GLU A 229 -15.08 -2.33 10.40
CA GLU A 229 -13.69 -1.86 10.39
C GLU A 229 -12.73 -2.98 10.80
N HIS A 230 -12.99 -3.68 11.91
CA HIS A 230 -12.17 -4.82 12.34
C HIS A 230 -12.13 -5.94 11.30
N ARG A 231 -13.23 -6.21 10.60
CA ARG A 231 -13.25 -7.20 9.50
C ARG A 231 -12.33 -6.77 8.36
N ALA A 232 -12.37 -5.51 7.96
CA ALA A 232 -11.50 -4.96 6.92
C ALA A 232 -10.01 -5.05 7.32
N HIS A 233 -9.68 -4.71 8.57
CA HIS A 233 -8.31 -4.79 9.09
C HIS A 233 -7.84 -6.22 9.31
N ASN A 234 -8.73 -7.13 9.72
CA ASN A 234 -8.41 -8.55 9.78
C ASN A 234 -8.08 -9.08 8.38
N LEU A 235 -8.92 -8.79 7.38
CA LEU A 235 -8.68 -9.18 5.99
C LEU A 235 -7.35 -8.66 5.45
N THR A 236 -7.05 -7.38 5.62
CA THR A 236 -5.84 -6.76 5.05
C THR A 236 -4.58 -7.05 5.86
N ARG A 237 -4.73 -7.56 7.10
CA ARG A 237 -3.64 -7.77 8.07
C ARG A 237 -2.92 -6.47 8.46
N LEU A 238 -3.55 -5.32 8.22
CA LEU A 238 -3.03 -4.00 8.55
C LEU A 238 -3.62 -3.52 9.89
N PRO A 239 -2.81 -2.87 10.76
CA PRO A 239 -3.29 -2.36 12.04
C PRO A 239 -4.50 -1.44 11.93
N TYR A 240 -5.41 -1.52 12.90
CA TYR A 240 -6.66 -0.76 12.92
C TYR A 240 -6.42 0.76 12.84
N GLU A 241 -5.36 1.24 13.48
CA GLU A 241 -4.96 2.66 13.57
C GLU A 241 -4.61 3.28 12.22
N LEU A 242 -4.34 2.45 11.20
CA LEU A 242 -4.05 2.90 9.86
C LEU A 242 -5.30 3.16 9.02
N GLY A 243 -6.49 2.75 9.50
CA GLY A 243 -7.75 2.92 8.78
C GLY A 243 -8.33 4.33 8.91
N GLU A 244 -8.84 4.87 7.81
CA GLU A 244 -9.73 6.04 7.83
C GLU A 244 -11.15 5.67 8.29
N SER A 245 -12.02 6.67 8.44
CA SER A 245 -13.46 6.42 8.59
C SER A 245 -14.03 5.83 7.29
N ILE A 246 -14.96 4.88 7.40
CA ILE A 246 -15.63 4.32 6.22
C ILE A 246 -16.40 5.42 5.48
N GLN A 247 -16.05 5.66 4.22
CA GLN A 247 -16.84 6.52 3.33
C GLN A 247 -17.97 5.69 2.72
N VAL A 248 -19.18 6.22 2.71
CA VAL A 248 -20.30 5.64 1.97
C VAL A 248 -20.63 6.56 0.80
N VAL A 249 -20.75 5.99 -0.40
CA VAL A 249 -21.02 6.72 -1.65
C VAL A 249 -22.30 6.21 -2.30
N LYS A 250 -23.05 7.14 -2.88
CA LYS A 250 -24.28 6.87 -3.64
C LYS A 250 -24.18 7.49 -5.03
N TYR A 251 -24.45 6.66 -6.04
CA TYR A 251 -24.56 7.07 -7.44
C TYR A 251 -25.98 6.77 -7.94
N GLN A 252 -26.66 7.80 -8.44
CA GLN A 252 -27.86 7.67 -9.25
C GLN A 252 -27.50 7.30 -10.69
N LYS A 253 -28.50 6.97 -11.50
CA LYS A 253 -28.34 6.78 -12.95
C LYS A 253 -27.51 7.89 -13.59
N GLY A 254 -26.50 7.51 -14.36
CA GLY A 254 -25.63 8.45 -15.07
C GLY A 254 -24.58 9.19 -14.23
N GLN A 255 -24.64 9.13 -12.90
CA GLN A 255 -23.57 9.65 -12.03
C GLN A 255 -22.32 8.76 -12.12
N LYS A 256 -21.15 9.34 -11.85
CA LYS A 256 -19.85 8.69 -12.09
C LYS A 256 -18.79 9.15 -11.11
N TYR A 257 -17.66 8.45 -11.16
CA TYR A 257 -16.39 8.98 -10.71
C TYR A 257 -15.35 8.64 -11.78
N GLY A 258 -14.82 9.67 -12.46
CA GLY A 258 -13.73 9.49 -13.42
C GLY A 258 -12.51 8.82 -12.80
N ALA A 259 -11.68 8.22 -13.64
CA ALA A 259 -10.47 7.54 -13.22
C ALA A 259 -9.58 8.45 -12.34
N HIS A 260 -9.18 7.97 -11.18
CA HIS A 260 -8.40 8.71 -10.19
C HIS A 260 -7.49 7.76 -9.42
N ARG A 261 -6.60 8.35 -8.64
CA ARG A 261 -5.72 7.66 -7.70
C ARG A 261 -6.29 7.86 -6.30
N ASP A 262 -6.22 6.81 -5.48
CA ASP A 262 -6.52 6.95 -4.05
C ASP A 262 -5.32 7.46 -3.25
N PHE A 263 -4.11 7.26 -3.77
CA PHE A 263 -2.89 7.80 -3.19
C PHE A 263 -2.66 9.26 -3.59
N PHE A 264 -1.76 9.90 -2.84
CA PHE A 264 -1.37 11.29 -3.01
C PHE A 264 0.12 11.39 -3.39
N SER A 265 0.44 11.60 -4.66
CA SER A 265 1.83 11.77 -5.08
C SER A 265 2.39 13.10 -4.59
N ALA A 266 3.52 13.07 -3.88
CA ALA A 266 4.20 14.30 -3.44
C ALA A 266 4.63 15.21 -4.62
N ASN A 267 4.69 14.65 -5.83
CA ASN A 267 5.02 15.37 -7.06
C ASN A 267 3.85 16.25 -7.55
N ASP A 268 2.63 16.01 -7.07
CA ASP A 268 1.42 16.74 -7.48
C ASP A 268 1.08 17.93 -6.54
N TYR A 269 1.81 18.09 -5.43
CA TYR A 269 1.49 18.99 -4.31
C TYR A 269 2.65 19.90 -3.86
N HIS A 270 3.57 20.25 -4.77
CA HIS A 270 4.74 21.07 -4.47
C HIS A 270 4.41 22.42 -3.78
N GLN A 271 3.24 23.00 -4.08
CA GLN A 271 2.80 24.28 -3.55
C GLN A 271 1.92 24.15 -2.30
N GLN A 272 1.75 22.94 -1.76
CA GLN A 272 0.87 22.65 -0.63
C GLN A 272 1.64 22.01 0.54
N PRO A 273 2.34 22.81 1.37
CA PRO A 273 3.18 22.30 2.46
C PRO A 273 2.43 21.42 3.47
N ALA A 274 1.17 21.76 3.77
CA ALA A 274 0.34 20.96 4.67
C ALA A 274 0.03 19.57 4.09
N MET A 275 -0.26 19.52 2.78
CA MET A 275 -0.51 18.26 2.08
C MET A 275 0.77 17.42 2.07
N LEU A 276 1.90 17.99 1.64
CA LEU A 276 3.21 17.31 1.66
C LEU A 276 3.57 16.75 3.05
N ALA A 277 3.35 17.53 4.11
CA ALA A 277 3.60 17.07 5.48
C ALA A 277 2.68 15.91 5.91
N SER A 278 1.43 15.89 5.44
CA SER A 278 0.45 14.84 5.77
C SER A 278 0.79 13.46 5.15
N VAL A 279 1.46 13.47 3.99
CA VAL A 279 1.97 12.27 3.30
C VAL A 279 3.46 12.03 3.54
N GLU A 280 4.06 12.78 4.48
CA GLU A 280 5.48 12.70 4.80
C GLU A 280 6.35 12.74 3.54
N TYR A 281 6.00 13.64 2.62
CA TYR A 281 6.71 13.86 1.37
C TYR A 281 6.83 12.58 0.52
N GLY A 282 5.80 11.72 0.57
CA GLY A 282 5.69 10.49 -0.20
C GLY A 282 5.89 9.21 0.60
N ALA A 283 6.50 9.29 1.80
CA ALA A 283 6.72 8.11 2.64
C ALA A 283 5.42 7.54 3.22
N ARG A 284 4.40 8.37 3.43
CA ARG A 284 3.11 7.97 3.98
C ARG A 284 2.03 8.12 2.92
N ASN A 285 1.28 7.06 2.65
CA ASN A 285 0.16 7.10 1.72
C ASN A 285 -0.91 6.07 2.03
N ARG A 286 -2.05 6.17 1.34
CA ARG A 286 -3.06 5.10 1.31
C ARG A 286 -2.48 3.90 0.58
N LEU A 287 -2.25 2.81 1.31
CA LEU A 287 -1.70 1.55 0.79
C LEU A 287 -2.78 0.72 0.12
N ALA A 288 -3.89 0.52 0.82
CA ALA A 288 -4.95 -0.38 0.41
C ALA A 288 -6.30 0.33 0.40
N THR A 289 -7.09 0.01 -0.62
CA THR A 289 -8.50 0.39 -0.71
C THR A 289 -9.33 -0.87 -0.74
N LEU A 290 -10.23 -1.01 0.23
CA LEU A 290 -11.26 -2.03 0.24
C LEU A 290 -12.60 -1.38 -0.06
N PHE A 291 -13.11 -1.55 -1.27
CA PHE A 291 -14.38 -1.00 -1.73
C PHE A 291 -15.48 -2.06 -1.70
N TRP A 292 -16.53 -1.83 -0.91
CA TRP A 292 -17.67 -2.73 -0.74
C TRP A 292 -18.81 -2.33 -1.66
N TYR A 293 -19.43 -3.32 -2.29
CA TYR A 293 -20.65 -3.14 -3.07
C TYR A 293 -21.86 -3.37 -2.15
N VAL A 294 -22.58 -2.28 -1.85
CA VAL A 294 -23.70 -2.27 -0.89
C VAL A 294 -25.04 -2.49 -1.59
N SER A 295 -25.09 -2.27 -2.90
CA SER A 295 -26.18 -2.70 -3.79
C SER A 295 -25.63 -3.35 -5.06
N SER A 296 -26.46 -4.19 -5.70
CA SER A 296 -26.16 -4.74 -7.02
C SER A 296 -26.57 -3.78 -8.12
N VAL A 297 -25.78 -3.68 -9.19
CA VAL A 297 -26.18 -3.01 -10.44
C VAL A 297 -25.94 -3.96 -11.61
N HIS A 298 -26.97 -4.17 -12.43
CA HIS A 298 -26.93 -5.16 -13.52
C HIS A 298 -26.20 -4.66 -14.77
N ASP A 299 -26.32 -3.37 -15.10
CA ASP A 299 -25.63 -2.74 -16.23
C ASP A 299 -24.93 -1.45 -15.76
N GLY A 300 -23.64 -1.34 -16.03
CA GLY A 300 -22.83 -0.23 -15.57
C GLY A 300 -22.46 -0.34 -14.09
N GLY A 301 -21.95 0.76 -13.53
CA GLY A 301 -21.61 0.82 -12.12
C GLY A 301 -20.36 0.01 -11.73
N GLU A 302 -19.59 -0.50 -12.69
CA GLU A 302 -18.34 -1.22 -12.44
C GLU A 302 -17.30 -0.35 -11.74
N THR A 303 -16.40 -0.99 -11.00
CA THR A 303 -15.11 -0.38 -10.63
C THR A 303 -14.10 -0.80 -11.69
N PHE A 304 -13.60 0.14 -12.49
CA PHE A 304 -12.70 -0.16 -13.61
C PHE A 304 -11.27 0.32 -13.34
N PHE A 305 -10.29 -0.41 -13.87
CA PHE A 305 -8.86 -0.16 -13.79
C PHE A 305 -8.29 -0.08 -15.20
N PRO A 306 -8.27 1.10 -15.84
CA PRO A 306 -7.94 1.24 -17.26
C PRO A 306 -6.50 0.82 -17.60
N ARG A 307 -5.62 0.78 -16.61
CA ARG A 307 -4.18 0.51 -16.74
C ARG A 307 -3.78 -0.90 -16.28
N ALA A 308 -4.77 -1.75 -15.99
CA ALA A 308 -4.54 -3.11 -15.52
C ALA A 308 -3.89 -3.98 -16.60
N LEU A 309 -2.93 -4.81 -16.20
CA LEU A 309 -2.26 -5.78 -17.05
C LEU A 309 -3.07 -7.07 -17.13
N ASN A 310 -3.09 -7.68 -18.31
CA ASN A 310 -3.59 -9.02 -18.52
C ASN A 310 -2.53 -10.08 -18.14
N ALA A 311 -2.86 -11.36 -18.31
CA ALA A 311 -1.97 -12.48 -17.98
C ALA A 311 -0.63 -12.48 -18.75
N SER A 312 -0.53 -11.76 -19.87
CA SER A 312 0.70 -11.61 -20.66
C SER A 312 1.53 -10.38 -20.26
N GLY A 313 1.13 -9.65 -19.20
CA GLY A 313 1.86 -8.48 -18.72
C GLY A 313 1.66 -7.22 -19.58
N VAL A 314 0.62 -7.17 -20.42
CA VAL A 314 0.27 -6.00 -21.24
C VAL A 314 -1.10 -5.45 -20.87
N GLU A 315 -1.31 -4.14 -21.04
CA GLU A 315 -2.62 -3.53 -20.78
C GLU A 315 -3.69 -4.13 -21.70
N TYR A 316 -4.89 -4.44 -21.16
CA TYR A 316 -5.98 -5.03 -21.95
C TYR A 316 -6.31 -4.19 -23.19
N ASN A 317 -6.45 -2.88 -22.99
CA ASN A 317 -6.62 -1.86 -24.01
C ASN A 317 -5.83 -0.64 -23.48
N PRO A 318 -4.72 -0.23 -24.14
CA PRO A 318 -3.86 0.81 -23.60
C PRO A 318 -4.61 2.07 -23.19
N TRP A 319 -4.28 2.62 -22.03
CA TRP A 319 -4.95 3.82 -21.55
C TRP A 319 -4.70 5.00 -22.50
N ASN A 320 -5.77 5.67 -22.89
CA ASN A 320 -5.76 6.78 -23.86
C ASN A 320 -5.84 8.16 -23.20
N GLY A 321 -5.79 8.24 -21.86
CA GLY A 321 -5.98 9.48 -21.12
C GLY A 321 -7.46 9.84 -20.86
N ASP A 322 -8.42 9.05 -21.35
CA ASP A 322 -9.83 9.23 -21.01
C ASP A 322 -10.09 8.66 -19.61
N HIS A 323 -10.66 9.50 -18.75
CA HIS A 323 -10.99 9.14 -17.38
C HIS A 323 -12.39 8.54 -17.25
N GLU A 324 -13.18 8.49 -18.32
CA GLU A 324 -14.55 7.94 -18.32
C GLU A 324 -14.71 6.70 -19.20
N ASP A 325 -13.67 6.29 -19.92
CA ASP A 325 -13.70 5.12 -20.79
C ASP A 325 -13.68 3.81 -19.98
N CYS A 326 -14.87 3.44 -19.52
CA CYS A 326 -15.15 2.22 -18.77
C CYS A 326 -15.00 0.92 -19.57
N TYR A 327 -14.71 0.99 -20.87
CA TYR A 327 -14.53 -0.19 -21.73
C TYR A 327 -13.05 -0.61 -21.85
N ARG A 328 -12.15 0.10 -21.14
CA ARG A 328 -10.72 -0.21 -21.09
C ARG A 328 -10.32 -0.84 -19.76
N GLY A 329 -9.39 -1.77 -19.84
CA GLY A 329 -8.78 -2.40 -18.68
C GLY A 329 -9.68 -3.46 -18.02
N LEU A 330 -9.42 -3.68 -16.73
CA LEU A 330 -10.20 -4.60 -15.89
C LEU A 330 -11.45 -3.89 -15.37
N ALA A 331 -12.58 -4.59 -15.28
CA ALA A 331 -13.79 -4.08 -14.64
C ALA A 331 -14.35 -5.10 -13.64
N VAL A 332 -14.58 -4.67 -12.41
CA VAL A 332 -15.20 -5.48 -11.35
C VAL A 332 -16.66 -5.05 -11.17
N LYS A 333 -17.57 -6.02 -11.26
CA LYS A 333 -19.02 -5.76 -11.25
C LYS A 333 -19.54 -5.50 -9.83
N PRO A 334 -20.48 -4.57 -9.66
CA PRO A 334 -21.10 -4.31 -8.36
C PRO A 334 -22.14 -5.38 -8.03
N ILE A 335 -21.75 -6.34 -7.20
CA ILE A 335 -22.63 -7.38 -6.66
C ILE A 335 -22.80 -7.12 -5.17
N LYS A 336 -24.03 -6.92 -4.69
CA LYS A 336 -24.32 -6.68 -3.27
C LYS A 336 -23.61 -7.70 -2.38
N GLY A 337 -22.92 -7.19 -1.36
CA GLY A 337 -22.18 -8.02 -0.41
C GLY A 337 -20.73 -8.30 -0.81
N ASN A 338 -20.39 -8.20 -2.10
CA ASN A 338 -19.02 -8.37 -2.57
C ASN A 338 -18.17 -7.13 -2.26
N ALA A 339 -16.86 -7.28 -2.38
CA ALA A 339 -15.92 -6.17 -2.30
C ALA A 339 -14.79 -6.34 -3.33
N VAL A 340 -14.08 -5.26 -3.60
CA VAL A 340 -12.80 -5.26 -4.31
C VAL A 340 -11.73 -4.69 -3.40
N LEU A 341 -10.63 -5.43 -3.23
CA LEU A 341 -9.42 -4.98 -2.55
C LEU A 341 -8.37 -4.70 -3.61
N PHE A 342 -7.77 -3.51 -3.59
CA PHE A 342 -6.63 -3.22 -4.45
C PHE A 342 -5.61 -2.35 -3.71
N TYR A 343 -4.37 -2.41 -4.19
CA TYR A 343 -3.24 -1.72 -3.59
C TYR A 343 -2.81 -0.55 -4.45
N SER A 344 -2.61 0.60 -3.81
CA SER A 344 -2.10 1.82 -4.42
C SER A 344 -0.57 1.91 -4.39
N LEU A 345 0.07 1.13 -3.53
CA LEU A 345 1.52 1.05 -3.41
C LEU A 345 2.00 -0.35 -3.79
N LEU A 346 3.20 -0.38 -4.37
CA LEU A 346 3.96 -1.60 -4.59
C LEU A 346 4.56 -2.12 -3.27
N PRO A 347 4.98 -3.39 -3.25
CA PRO A 347 5.67 -3.98 -2.10
C PRO A 347 6.91 -3.22 -1.60
N ASN A 348 7.60 -2.45 -2.43
CA ASN A 348 8.69 -1.54 -2.01
C ASN A 348 8.23 -0.19 -1.44
N GLY A 349 6.92 0.08 -1.41
CA GLY A 349 6.34 1.34 -0.94
C GLY A 349 6.23 2.43 -2.01
N HIS A 350 6.68 2.19 -3.25
CA HIS A 350 6.49 3.13 -4.35
C HIS A 350 5.03 3.17 -4.80
N LEU A 351 4.60 4.27 -5.40
CA LEU A 351 3.22 4.44 -5.86
C LEU A 351 3.01 3.65 -7.16
N ASP A 352 1.93 2.86 -7.24
CA ASP A 352 1.54 2.13 -8.44
C ASP A 352 0.48 2.91 -9.21
N GLU A 353 0.89 3.59 -10.28
CA GLU A 353 -0.03 4.31 -11.15
C GLU A 353 -1.01 3.42 -11.91
N ARG A 354 -0.76 2.10 -11.98
CA ARG A 354 -1.74 1.16 -12.55
C ARG A 354 -2.96 1.02 -11.65
N SER A 355 -2.87 1.43 -10.38
CA SER A 355 -4.02 1.51 -9.46
C SER A 355 -4.99 2.64 -9.79
N LEU A 356 -4.72 3.43 -10.85
CA LEU A 356 -5.69 4.32 -11.45
C LEU A 356 -7.00 3.54 -11.68
N HIS A 357 -8.09 4.06 -11.12
CA HIS A 357 -9.38 3.38 -11.16
C HIS A 357 -10.54 4.37 -11.12
N GLY A 358 -11.73 3.95 -11.53
CA GLY A 358 -12.90 4.81 -11.48
C GLY A 358 -14.21 4.04 -11.26
N GLY A 359 -15.28 4.79 -11.07
CA GLY A 359 -16.64 4.29 -10.91
C GLY A 359 -17.47 4.58 -12.16
N CYS A 360 -17.79 3.53 -12.91
CA CYS A 360 -18.60 3.62 -14.11
C CYS A 360 -20.03 4.08 -13.81
N LYS A 361 -20.68 4.68 -14.81
CA LYS A 361 -22.06 5.15 -14.70
C LYS A 361 -22.99 3.96 -14.46
N PRO A 362 -23.82 3.93 -13.41
CA PRO A 362 -24.93 2.99 -13.33
C PRO A 362 -25.89 3.24 -14.49
N ARG A 363 -26.26 2.17 -15.19
CA ARG A 363 -27.15 2.17 -16.37
C ARG A 363 -28.35 1.25 -16.13
N GLY A 364 -29.25 1.21 -17.10
CA GLY A 364 -30.50 0.44 -17.03
C GLY A 364 -31.71 1.28 -16.61
N ALA A 365 -32.50 0.75 -15.67
CA ALA A 365 -33.75 1.36 -15.20
C ALA A 365 -33.56 2.79 -14.65
N ASP A 366 -34.59 3.62 -14.73
CA ASP A 366 -34.50 5.04 -14.34
C ASP A 366 -34.24 5.26 -12.84
N ASP A 367 -34.61 4.29 -12.00
CA ASP A 367 -34.44 4.30 -10.56
C ASP A 367 -33.18 3.54 -10.08
N VAL A 368 -32.27 3.17 -10.99
CA VAL A 368 -31.03 2.48 -10.61
C VAL A 368 -30.18 3.31 -9.66
N VAL A 369 -29.76 2.68 -8.55
CA VAL A 369 -28.88 3.29 -7.55
C VAL A 369 -27.75 2.33 -7.18
N LYS A 370 -26.51 2.79 -7.37
CA LYS A 370 -25.32 2.13 -6.83
C LYS A 370 -25.00 2.72 -5.46
N TRP A 371 -24.99 1.87 -4.44
CA TRP A 371 -24.40 2.16 -3.15
C TRP A 371 -23.07 1.42 -3.03
N GLY A 372 -22.06 2.13 -2.55
CA GLY A 372 -20.78 1.53 -2.21
C GLY A 372 -20.22 2.15 -0.93
N ALA A 373 -19.21 1.50 -0.37
CA ALA A 373 -18.46 2.06 0.74
C ALA A 373 -16.97 1.76 0.56
N ASN A 374 -16.08 2.64 1.00
CA ASN A 374 -14.65 2.37 0.99
C ASN A 374 -14.05 2.47 2.39
N GLN A 375 -13.11 1.57 2.65
CA GLN A 375 -12.17 1.65 3.76
C GLN A 375 -10.78 1.90 3.15
N TRP A 376 -10.27 3.12 3.33
CA TRP A 376 -8.87 3.44 3.04
C TRP A 376 -7.99 3.08 4.22
N ILE A 377 -6.84 2.46 3.95
CA ILE A 377 -5.86 2.08 4.96
C ILE A 377 -4.48 2.58 4.54
N TRP A 378 -3.85 3.35 5.41
CA TRP A 378 -2.51 3.92 5.20
C TRP A 378 -1.42 2.86 5.35
N ASN A 379 -0.26 3.05 4.70
CA ASN A 379 0.90 2.18 4.92
C ASN A 379 1.53 2.37 6.31
N GLN A 380 1.39 3.56 6.92
CA GLN A 380 1.98 3.85 8.22
C GLN A 380 1.28 5.00 8.95
N PRO A 381 1.41 5.11 10.29
CA PRO A 381 0.99 6.31 11.00
C PRO A 381 1.90 7.48 10.61
N GLN A 382 1.50 8.70 10.92
CA GLN A 382 2.39 9.84 10.77
C GLN A 382 3.49 9.78 11.86
N ARG A 383 4.74 9.56 11.45
CA ARG A 383 5.95 9.40 12.29
C ARG A 383 6.80 10.66 12.38
N HIS A 384 6.67 11.58 11.41
CA HIS A 384 7.61 12.68 11.19
C HIS A 384 6.91 14.05 11.19
N HIS A 385 5.94 14.21 12.10
CA HIS A 385 5.22 15.46 12.25
C HIS A 385 6.19 16.65 12.43
N GLY A 386 6.07 17.66 11.56
CA GLY A 386 6.91 18.87 11.59
C GLY A 386 8.31 18.72 10.98
N LYS A 387 8.71 17.54 10.49
CA LYS A 387 9.97 17.39 9.73
C LYS A 387 9.76 17.75 8.27
N THR A 388 10.77 18.37 7.66
CA THR A 388 10.82 18.64 6.23
C THR A 388 11.91 17.79 5.59
N PHE A 389 11.67 17.33 4.36
CA PHE A 389 12.63 16.54 3.61
C PHE A 389 13.14 17.34 2.40
N PRO A 390 14.44 17.27 2.07
CA PRO A 390 14.99 17.94 0.90
C PRO A 390 14.54 17.25 -0.39
N ARG A 391 14.55 17.97 -1.52
CA ARG A 391 14.35 17.35 -2.84
C ARG A 391 15.64 16.66 -3.29
N LYS A 392 15.52 15.51 -3.97
CA LYS A 392 16.64 14.72 -4.51
C LYS A 392 17.44 15.47 -5.59
N ASP A 393 16.75 16.29 -6.40
CA ASP A 393 17.31 17.06 -7.52
C ASP A 393 17.92 18.40 -7.10
N ARG A 394 17.68 18.84 -5.87
CA ARG A 394 18.22 20.10 -5.35
C ARG A 394 19.46 19.77 -4.53
N PRO A 395 20.66 20.26 -4.91
CA PRO A 395 21.83 20.10 -4.06
C PRO A 395 21.48 20.63 -2.68
N ALA A 396 21.86 19.88 -1.64
CA ALA A 396 21.73 20.35 -0.26
C ALA A 396 22.22 21.79 -0.24
N ARG A 397 21.37 22.73 0.21
CA ARG A 397 21.79 24.13 0.36
C ARG A 397 23.13 24.05 1.08
N PRO A 398 24.24 24.57 0.52
CA PRO A 398 25.46 24.68 1.30
C PRO A 398 25.04 25.36 2.60
N ALA A 399 25.38 24.74 3.74
CA ALA A 399 25.12 25.31 5.06
C ALA A 399 25.43 26.80 4.95
N SER A 400 24.41 27.62 5.18
CA SER A 400 24.37 29.01 4.69
C SER A 400 25.73 29.67 4.82
N SER A 401 26.29 30.08 3.68
CA SER A 401 27.42 31.00 3.60
C SER A 401 27.28 32.06 4.69
N SER A 402 28.24 32.03 5.62
CA SER A 402 28.68 33.13 6.46
C SER A 402 27.61 34.17 6.82
N ARG A 403 27.12 34.11 8.07
CA ARG A 403 26.85 35.38 8.76
C ARG A 403 28.15 36.21 8.70
N PRO A 404 28.12 37.50 8.35
CA PRO A 404 29.33 38.33 8.39
C PRO A 404 29.99 38.20 9.77
N GLY A 405 31.22 37.71 9.81
CA GLY A 405 31.96 37.45 11.06
C GLY A 405 31.95 36.01 11.58
N CYS A 406 31.40 35.04 10.83
CA CYS A 406 31.55 33.61 11.14
C CYS A 406 32.25 32.88 10.00
N GLU A 407 33.58 32.95 10.04
CA GLU A 407 34.49 32.31 9.08
C GLU A 407 35.51 31.48 9.84
N ASP A 408 35.97 30.41 9.20
CA ASP A 408 37.06 29.60 9.72
C ASP A 408 38.40 30.31 9.45
N ALA A 409 39.28 30.30 10.44
CA ALA A 409 40.60 30.92 10.38
C ALA A 409 41.66 30.04 9.69
N SER A 410 41.32 28.78 9.40
CA SER A 410 42.20 27.82 8.73
C SER A 410 41.46 27.07 7.61
N PRO A 411 42.10 26.81 6.46
CA PRO A 411 41.51 26.01 5.39
C PRO A 411 41.27 24.54 5.79
N ASP A 412 41.96 24.05 6.83
CA ASP A 412 41.84 22.66 7.30
C ASP A 412 40.69 22.43 8.29
N CYS A 413 40.00 23.49 8.71
CA CYS A 413 38.92 23.42 9.71
C CYS A 413 37.81 22.43 9.36
N ALA A 414 37.46 22.31 8.07
CA ALA A 414 36.44 21.37 7.62
C ALA A 414 36.90 19.90 7.76
N ALA A 415 38.17 19.62 7.47
CA ALA A 415 38.74 18.29 7.62
C ALA A 415 38.89 17.89 9.10
N TRP A 416 39.29 18.83 9.95
CA TRP A 416 39.35 18.62 11.41
C TRP A 416 37.96 18.41 12.01
N ALA A 417 36.95 19.19 11.59
CA ALA A 417 35.57 18.98 12.02
C ALA A 417 35.03 17.61 11.58
N ALA A 418 35.28 17.20 10.33
CA ALA A 418 34.87 15.89 9.81
C ALA A 418 35.52 14.70 10.55
N THR A 419 36.69 14.92 11.16
CA THR A 419 37.40 13.91 11.96
C THR A 419 37.09 13.97 13.46
N GLY A 420 36.16 14.84 13.86
CA GLY A 420 35.63 14.93 15.23
C GLY A 420 36.38 15.88 16.17
N GLU A 421 37.26 16.74 15.66
CA GLU A 421 38.05 17.68 16.47
C GLU A 421 37.19 18.69 17.22
N CYS A 422 35.98 19.00 16.74
CA CYS A 422 35.05 19.90 17.45
C CYS A 422 34.74 19.43 18.88
N SER A 423 34.76 18.11 19.12
CA SER A 423 34.58 17.52 20.46
C SER A 423 35.89 17.21 21.17
N ARG A 424 36.96 16.87 20.43
CA ARG A 424 38.26 16.45 20.97
C ARG A 424 39.18 17.61 21.33
N ASN A 425 39.10 18.71 20.59
CA ASN A 425 39.88 19.93 20.77
C ASN A 425 38.98 21.19 20.72
N PRO A 426 37.97 21.28 21.60
CA PRO A 426 36.97 22.35 21.54
C PRO A 426 37.60 23.73 21.73
N SER A 427 38.66 23.86 22.52
CA SER A 427 39.31 25.16 22.78
C SER A 427 39.87 25.79 21.49
N TYR A 428 40.57 25.01 20.67
CA TYR A 428 41.09 25.51 19.39
C TYR A 428 39.98 25.60 18.34
N MET A 429 39.15 24.56 18.24
CA MET A 429 38.12 24.48 17.20
C MET A 429 37.02 25.54 17.37
N LEU A 430 36.64 25.90 18.60
CA LEU A 430 35.69 26.99 18.85
C LEU A 430 36.31 28.39 18.75
N ALA A 431 37.64 28.52 18.78
CA ALA A 431 38.29 29.80 18.55
C ALA A 431 38.45 30.06 17.05
N SER A 432 38.94 29.05 16.33
CA SER A 432 39.47 29.15 14.96
C SER A 432 38.60 28.48 13.90
N CYS A 433 37.70 27.56 14.24
CA CYS A 433 36.94 26.74 13.28
C CYS A 433 35.42 26.72 13.57
N ARG A 434 34.87 27.86 14.03
CA ARG A 434 33.47 27.96 14.48
C ARG A 434 32.45 27.63 13.40
N ALA A 435 32.76 27.95 12.15
CA ALA A 435 31.86 27.66 11.04
C ALA A 435 31.84 26.16 10.75
N SER A 436 33.02 25.53 10.65
CA SER A 436 33.12 24.08 10.46
C SER A 436 32.52 23.26 11.61
N CYS A 437 32.55 23.76 12.85
CA CYS A 437 31.96 23.08 14.00
C CYS A 437 30.47 23.39 14.24
N GLY A 438 29.82 24.18 13.38
CA GLY A 438 28.39 24.51 13.53
C GLY A 438 28.09 25.39 14.76
N HIS A 439 29.08 26.17 15.22
CA HIS A 439 28.94 27.13 16.33
C HIS A 439 28.72 28.57 15.85
N CYS A 440 28.26 28.71 14.59
CA CYS A 440 27.58 29.88 14.04
C CYS A 440 26.05 29.71 14.19
#